data_AF-A0A6P4ITG1-F1
#
_entry.id   AF-A0A6P4ITG1-F1
#
_cell.length_a   1.000
_cell.length_b   1.000
_cell.length_c   1.000
_cell.angle_alpha   90.00
_cell.angle_beta   90.00
_cell.angle_gamma   90.00
#
_symmetry.space_group_name_H-M   'P 1'
#
loop_
_entity.id
_entity.type
_entity.pdbx_description
1 polymer ?
#
loop_
_entity_poly.entity_id
_entity_poly.type
_entity_poly.pdbx_seq_one_letter_code
_entity_poly.pdbx_strand_id
1 'polypeptide(L)'
;MEQLDDLSLSRILKLLELPDQIAMLQSYERCRPLLSSIWRRQLIRITLNLLEVPLNVCDFHFLLISASECLKELRVRYLTREHFEVLVGLWFPNLWLLEVDPLPPFFMCPCQRHQLRQVLPKSACPGNAPAMGYMLLHPINFDHFQILRAIGKGSFGKVCIVQKRDSGILYAMKYVSRSACELRGALGGVIKEVELLSSLEHPFLVNLWFSFQDEEDLFMVCDLLTGGDLRYHLQNRVEFSEQSVALLVCELGSALEYLQTQRVVHRDIKPDNILLDDAGHAHLTDFNIATRLQKDALACSMSGTKPYMAPEVFLCALDEVAGYSYPVDWWSLGVVAYEMRGNNRPFVVHSNTPLAEIKNILNTPVHYPRYWSSQFVDLLQKLLSTYPGARISTKQELHQTPLLRNIDFQQVLDKKIKPLFKPPEDHLNCDPCLELEEMIVETRPLHKKKKRLAKQRSAQRDSDPEIALVKEFIVYNRYKELKRKAMEQKENDWQRELELAMANSIVNSLAPIQEKPAASIVQAAAEASMASQSKSDSIEFIDRTPSPQSAGAASLAVSPSKASSVLDKAASPIQK
;
A
#
# COMPACT_ATOMS: atom_id res chain seq x y z
N MET A 1 -26.51 -10.33 -44.46
CA MET A 1 -26.09 -9.11 -43.72
C MET A 1 -27.10 -7.98 -43.82
N GLU A 2 -27.87 -7.85 -44.91
CA GLU A 2 -28.90 -6.79 -45.09
C GLU A 2 -30.28 -7.12 -44.47
N GLN A 3 -30.38 -8.14 -43.61
CA GLN A 3 -31.63 -8.56 -42.94
C GLN A 3 -31.45 -8.80 -41.43
N LEU A 4 -30.36 -8.30 -40.84
CA LEU A 4 -30.01 -8.56 -39.44
C LEU A 4 -30.16 -7.26 -38.66
N ASP A 5 -31.40 -6.92 -38.35
CA ASP A 5 -31.76 -5.64 -37.74
C ASP A 5 -31.36 -5.50 -36.26
N ASP A 6 -30.87 -6.57 -35.62
CA ASP A 6 -30.30 -6.48 -34.27
C ASP A 6 -29.34 -7.65 -33.98
N LEU A 7 -28.04 -7.43 -34.24
CA LEU A 7 -27.00 -8.22 -33.60
C LEU A 7 -26.06 -7.31 -32.82
N SER A 8 -26.27 -7.25 -31.51
CA SER A 8 -25.22 -6.89 -30.58
C SER A 8 -23.99 -7.77 -30.85
N LEU A 9 -22.80 -7.18 -30.80
CA LEU A 9 -21.52 -7.88 -31.00
C LEU A 9 -21.43 -9.17 -30.16
N SER A 10 -22.04 -9.17 -28.97
CA SER A 10 -22.16 -10.34 -28.09
C SER A 10 -22.90 -11.53 -28.71
N ARG A 11 -23.88 -11.30 -29.59
CA ARG A 11 -24.74 -12.31 -30.22
C ARG A 11 -24.05 -12.94 -31.44
N ILE A 12 -23.25 -12.17 -32.17
CA ILE A 12 -22.38 -12.65 -33.26
C ILE A 12 -21.33 -13.60 -32.69
N LEU A 13 -20.68 -13.17 -31.59
CA LEU A 13 -19.64 -13.95 -30.92
C LEU A 13 -20.18 -15.25 -30.31
N LYS A 14 -21.45 -15.25 -29.86
CA LYS A 14 -22.13 -16.44 -29.33
C LYS A 14 -22.51 -17.46 -30.40
N LEU A 15 -22.84 -17.01 -31.61
CA LEU A 15 -23.17 -17.87 -32.76
C LEU A 15 -21.92 -18.54 -33.37
N LEU A 16 -20.75 -17.95 -33.19
CA LEU A 16 -19.48 -18.48 -33.68
C LEU A 16 -18.77 -19.40 -32.67
N GLU A 17 -19.36 -19.60 -31.47
CA GLU A 17 -18.83 -20.41 -30.36
C GLU A 17 -17.37 -20.09 -29.97
N LEU A 18 -16.92 -18.84 -30.15
CA LEU A 18 -15.55 -18.43 -29.84
C LEU A 18 -15.43 -17.85 -28.42
N PRO A 19 -14.53 -18.37 -27.57
CA PRO A 19 -14.18 -17.75 -26.31
C PRO A 19 -13.21 -16.60 -26.56
N ASP A 20 -13.50 -15.44 -25.97
CA ASP A 20 -12.61 -14.28 -25.82
C ASP A 20 -12.65 -13.20 -26.93
N GLN A 21 -13.15 -12.00 -26.57
CA GLN A 21 -13.28 -10.83 -27.45
C GLN A 21 -11.93 -10.26 -27.91
N ILE A 22 -10.86 -10.71 -27.25
CA ILE A 22 -9.52 -10.15 -27.33
C ILE A 22 -8.54 -11.10 -28.02
N ALA A 23 -8.74 -12.41 -27.87
CA ALA A 23 -7.95 -13.41 -28.59
C ALA A 23 -8.04 -13.22 -30.12
N MET A 24 -9.13 -12.62 -30.61
CA MET A 24 -9.32 -12.31 -32.03
C MET A 24 -8.60 -11.03 -32.50
N LEU A 25 -8.38 -10.04 -31.61
CA LEU A 25 -7.57 -8.84 -31.91
C LEU A 25 -6.08 -9.21 -32.07
N GLN A 26 -5.64 -10.21 -31.31
CA GLN A 26 -4.27 -10.74 -31.35
C GLN A 26 -4.07 -11.80 -32.46
N SER A 27 -5.15 -12.31 -33.07
CA SER A 27 -5.13 -13.40 -34.05
C SER A 27 -5.81 -13.00 -35.36
N TYR A 28 -5.00 -12.73 -36.40
CA TYR A 28 -5.32 -12.57 -37.83
C TYR A 28 -5.55 -11.15 -38.39
N GLU A 29 -4.52 -10.66 -39.09
CA GLU A 29 -4.51 -9.48 -39.98
C GLU A 29 -5.68 -9.42 -41.00
N ARG A 30 -6.25 -10.56 -41.41
CA ARG A 30 -7.28 -10.64 -42.48
C ARG A 30 -8.67 -10.15 -42.06
N CYS A 31 -9.00 -10.16 -40.77
CA CYS A 31 -10.34 -9.76 -40.28
C CYS A 31 -10.42 -8.27 -39.91
N ARG A 32 -9.27 -7.58 -39.87
CA ARG A 32 -9.14 -6.16 -39.53
C ARG A 32 -10.08 -5.24 -40.36
N PRO A 33 -10.22 -5.41 -41.69
CA PRO A 33 -11.12 -4.57 -42.48
C PRO A 33 -12.61 -4.78 -42.15
N LEU A 34 -13.01 -6.03 -41.88
CA LEU A 34 -14.38 -6.39 -41.54
C LEU A 34 -14.78 -5.80 -40.17
N LEU A 35 -13.90 -5.97 -39.17
CA LEU A 35 -14.07 -5.40 -37.84
C LEU A 35 -14.13 -3.88 -37.86
N SER A 36 -13.27 -3.23 -38.67
CA SER A 36 -13.32 -1.76 -38.82
C SER A 36 -14.69 -1.28 -39.28
N SER A 37 -15.30 -1.98 -40.25
CA SER A 37 -16.64 -1.64 -40.76
C SER A 37 -17.73 -1.82 -39.71
N ILE A 38 -17.68 -2.91 -38.94
CA ILE A 38 -18.63 -3.20 -37.86
C ILE A 38 -18.49 -2.18 -36.74
N TRP A 39 -17.27 -1.93 -36.26
CA TRP A 39 -17.01 -1.03 -35.15
C TRP A 39 -17.41 0.42 -35.46
N ARG A 40 -17.17 0.89 -36.69
CA ARG A 40 -17.58 2.24 -37.13
C ARG A 40 -19.09 2.46 -37.02
N ARG A 41 -19.89 1.41 -37.19
CA ARG A 41 -21.35 1.52 -37.24
C ARG A 41 -22.05 1.16 -35.93
N GLN A 42 -21.45 0.30 -35.11
CA GLN A 42 -22.17 -0.39 -34.03
C GLN A 42 -21.48 -0.30 -32.65
N LEU A 43 -20.19 0.02 -32.58
CA LEU A 43 -19.44 -0.05 -31.30
C LEU A 43 -19.57 1.26 -30.50
N ILE A 44 -20.59 1.31 -29.65
CA ILE A 44 -20.93 2.49 -28.83
C ILE A 44 -20.27 2.50 -27.44
N ARG A 45 -19.78 1.36 -26.93
CA ARG A 45 -19.14 1.25 -25.60
C ARG A 45 -17.90 0.38 -25.67
N ILE A 46 -16.80 0.87 -25.11
CA ILE A 46 -15.53 0.14 -24.97
C ILE A 46 -15.12 0.13 -23.50
N THR A 47 -14.74 -1.03 -22.98
CA THR A 47 -14.14 -1.18 -21.65
C THR A 47 -12.90 -2.06 -21.78
N LEU A 48 -11.74 -1.47 -21.51
CA LEU A 48 -10.44 -2.10 -21.66
C LEU A 48 -9.73 -2.13 -20.31
N ASN A 49 -9.10 -3.26 -20.03
CA ASN A 49 -8.15 -3.41 -18.96
C ASN A 49 -6.82 -3.83 -19.60
N LEU A 50 -5.93 -2.86 -19.81
CA LEU A 50 -4.69 -3.08 -20.56
C LEU A 50 -3.67 -3.98 -19.85
N LEU A 51 -3.97 -4.35 -18.60
CA LEU A 51 -3.17 -5.27 -17.80
C LEU A 51 -3.68 -6.71 -17.92
N GLU A 52 -5.00 -6.91 -17.96
CA GLU A 52 -5.59 -8.23 -18.26
C GLU A 52 -5.41 -8.60 -19.73
N VAL A 53 -5.46 -7.59 -20.60
CA VAL A 53 -5.32 -7.73 -22.03
C VAL A 53 -4.35 -6.67 -22.55
N PRO A 54 -3.07 -7.05 -22.73
CA PRO A 54 -2.09 -6.14 -23.31
C PRO A 54 -2.42 -5.95 -24.79
N LEU A 55 -2.90 -4.76 -25.12
CA LEU A 55 -2.94 -4.27 -26.50
C LEU A 55 -1.64 -3.51 -26.75
N ASN A 56 -1.01 -3.75 -27.90
CA ASN A 56 0.03 -2.85 -28.35
C ASN A 56 -0.61 -1.52 -28.82
N VAL A 57 0.22 -0.48 -28.92
CA VAL A 57 -0.21 0.88 -29.25
C VAL A 57 -0.94 0.94 -30.61
N CYS A 58 -0.49 0.14 -31.58
CA CYS A 58 -1.08 0.09 -32.93
C CYS A 58 -2.50 -0.48 -32.91
N ASP A 59 -2.75 -1.54 -32.15
CA ASP A 59 -4.06 -2.19 -32.04
C ASP A 59 -5.02 -1.37 -31.20
N PHE A 60 -4.53 -0.73 -30.13
CA PHE A 60 -5.30 0.24 -29.36
C PHE A 60 -5.73 1.43 -30.22
N HIS A 61 -4.81 2.00 -31.01
CA HIS A 61 -5.13 3.08 -31.95
C HIS A 61 -6.15 2.61 -33.00
N PHE A 62 -5.97 1.43 -33.59
CA PHE A 62 -6.89 0.87 -34.59
C PHE A 62 -8.31 0.66 -34.05
N LEU A 63 -8.43 0.15 -32.83
CA LEU A 63 -9.72 -0.04 -32.16
C LEU A 63 -10.43 1.30 -31.94
N LEU A 64 -9.73 2.28 -31.36
CA LEU A 64 -10.31 3.58 -31.03
C LEU A 64 -10.66 4.38 -32.28
N ILE A 65 -9.80 4.42 -33.31
CA ILE A 65 -10.10 5.15 -34.54
C ILE A 65 -11.28 4.52 -35.29
N SER A 66 -11.37 3.18 -35.30
CA SER A 66 -12.48 2.47 -35.94
C SER A 66 -13.80 2.66 -35.19
N ALA A 67 -13.79 2.93 -33.89
CA ALA A 67 -15.01 3.18 -33.11
C ALA A 67 -15.35 4.67 -32.96
N SER A 68 -14.43 5.57 -33.28
CA SER A 68 -14.45 6.99 -32.90
C SER A 68 -15.77 7.73 -33.21
N GLU A 69 -16.36 7.50 -34.38
CA GLU A 69 -17.59 8.15 -34.82
C GLU A 69 -18.83 7.76 -33.99
N CYS A 70 -18.92 6.53 -33.50
CA CYS A 70 -20.09 6.02 -32.78
C CYS A 70 -19.87 5.84 -31.28
N LEU A 71 -18.63 5.93 -30.80
CA LEU A 71 -18.27 5.66 -29.42
C LEU A 71 -18.91 6.68 -28.47
N LYS A 72 -19.67 6.17 -27.51
CA LYS A 72 -20.42 6.94 -26.50
C LYS A 72 -19.81 6.81 -25.10
N GLU A 73 -19.26 5.64 -24.80
CA GLU A 73 -18.61 5.36 -23.51
C GLU A 73 -17.26 4.66 -23.73
N LEU A 74 -16.21 5.19 -23.11
CA LEU A 74 -14.87 4.62 -23.14
C LEU A 74 -14.33 4.49 -21.72
N ARG A 75 -13.97 3.27 -21.33
CA ARG A 75 -13.31 2.99 -20.06
C ARG A 75 -12.00 2.28 -20.33
N VAL A 76 -10.88 2.84 -19.88
CA VAL A 76 -9.55 2.25 -20.06
C VAL A 76 -8.82 2.21 -18.73
N ARG A 77 -8.51 1.01 -18.27
CA ARG A 77 -7.72 0.80 -17.06
C ARG A 77 -6.27 0.48 -17.40
N TYR A 78 -5.38 0.98 -16.57
CA TYR A 78 -3.92 0.83 -16.67
C TYR A 78 -3.34 1.39 -17.97
N LEU A 79 -3.80 2.59 -18.34
CA LEU A 79 -3.34 3.33 -19.49
C LEU A 79 -1.85 3.69 -19.34
N THR A 80 -1.02 3.24 -20.27
CA THR A 80 0.39 3.65 -20.34
C THR A 80 0.52 5.04 -20.99
N ARG A 81 1.71 5.65 -20.90
CA ARG A 81 1.98 6.94 -21.56
C ARG A 81 1.73 6.88 -23.07
N GLU A 82 2.14 5.80 -23.73
CA GLU A 82 1.98 5.65 -25.20
C GLU A 82 0.51 5.52 -25.60
N HIS A 83 -0.29 4.76 -24.83
CA HIS A 83 -1.74 4.67 -25.03
C HIS A 83 -2.45 6.00 -24.75
N PHE A 84 -1.94 6.81 -23.82
CA PHE A 84 -2.44 8.14 -23.56
C PHE A 84 -2.26 9.08 -24.75
N GLU A 85 -1.07 9.11 -25.37
CA GLU A 85 -0.82 9.94 -26.56
C GLU A 85 -1.77 9.57 -27.71
N VAL A 86 -2.04 8.27 -27.89
CA VAL A 86 -3.07 7.80 -28.84
C VAL A 86 -4.45 8.31 -28.48
N LEU A 87 -4.86 8.17 -27.23
CA LEU A 87 -6.20 8.54 -26.77
C LEU A 87 -6.47 10.03 -26.95
N VAL A 88 -5.51 10.90 -26.61
CA VAL A 88 -5.67 12.35 -26.75
C VAL A 88 -5.49 12.85 -28.18
N GLY A 89 -4.88 12.05 -29.05
CA GLY A 89 -4.74 12.33 -30.49
C GLY A 89 -5.99 12.03 -31.31
N LEU A 90 -7.00 11.40 -30.72
CA LEU A 90 -8.24 11.01 -31.40
C LEU A 90 -9.42 11.89 -30.97
N TRP A 91 -10.34 12.15 -31.90
CA TRP A 91 -11.56 12.92 -31.66
C TRP A 91 -12.77 12.00 -31.57
N PHE A 92 -13.59 12.17 -30.53
CA PHE A 92 -14.78 11.36 -30.29
C PHE A 92 -16.03 12.24 -30.20
N PRO A 93 -16.73 12.49 -31.33
CA PRO A 93 -17.83 13.47 -31.38
C PRO A 93 -19.03 13.09 -30.51
N ASN A 94 -19.21 11.82 -30.17
CA ASN A 94 -20.37 11.29 -29.45
C ASN A 94 -20.05 10.76 -28.05
N LEU A 95 -18.79 10.89 -27.59
CA LEU A 95 -18.33 10.37 -26.31
C LEU A 95 -18.84 11.25 -25.17
N TRP A 96 -19.61 10.69 -24.25
CA TRP A 96 -20.12 11.42 -23.08
C TRP A 96 -19.62 10.85 -21.75
N LEU A 97 -19.03 9.65 -21.77
CA LEU A 97 -18.37 9.05 -20.62
C LEU A 97 -16.94 8.61 -21.00
N LEU A 98 -15.95 9.21 -20.34
CA LEU A 98 -14.55 8.80 -20.43
C LEU A 98 -14.02 8.46 -19.03
N GLU A 99 -13.62 7.21 -18.85
CA GLU A 99 -13.01 6.68 -17.63
C GLU A 99 -11.60 6.21 -17.97
N VAL A 100 -10.58 6.76 -17.31
CA VAL A 100 -9.18 6.42 -17.58
C VAL A 100 -8.44 6.26 -16.27
N ASP A 101 -7.89 5.08 -16.02
CA ASP A 101 -6.94 4.84 -14.94
C ASP A 101 -5.54 4.65 -15.53
N PRO A 102 -4.55 5.52 -15.26
CA PRO A 102 -3.19 5.33 -15.77
C PRO A 102 -2.41 4.27 -14.97
N LEU A 103 -1.49 3.57 -15.64
CA LEU A 103 -0.56 2.61 -15.02
C LEU A 103 0.65 3.34 -14.43
N PRO A 104 1.02 3.14 -13.14
CA PRO A 104 2.29 3.62 -12.61
C PRO A 104 3.47 3.06 -13.43
N PRO A 105 4.51 3.84 -13.80
CA PRO A 105 4.89 5.16 -13.28
C PRO A 105 4.25 6.37 -13.98
N PHE A 106 3.30 6.17 -14.90
CA PHE A 106 2.67 7.27 -15.63
C PHE A 106 1.64 8.02 -14.76
N PHE A 107 2.06 9.14 -14.17
CA PHE A 107 1.17 10.05 -13.46
C PHE A 107 0.79 11.25 -14.35
N MET A 108 -0.51 11.47 -14.55
CA MET A 108 -1.00 12.59 -15.37
C MET A 108 -0.84 13.95 -14.66
N CYS A 109 -0.02 14.83 -15.24
CA CYS A 109 0.11 16.25 -14.87
C CYS A 109 -1.21 17.02 -15.09
N PRO A 110 -1.38 18.22 -14.49
CA PRO A 110 -2.53 19.09 -14.79
C PRO A 110 -2.71 19.36 -16.29
N CYS A 111 -1.62 19.53 -17.02
CA CYS A 111 -1.58 19.64 -18.48
C CYS A 111 -2.24 18.44 -19.20
N GLN A 112 -1.85 17.23 -18.83
CA GLN A 112 -2.35 15.99 -19.42
C GLN A 112 -3.81 15.73 -19.06
N ARG A 113 -4.23 16.08 -17.84
CA ARG A 113 -5.65 16.04 -17.46
C ARG A 113 -6.48 17.02 -18.28
N HIS A 114 -5.92 18.19 -18.61
CA HIS A 114 -6.58 19.14 -19.50
C HIS A 114 -6.69 18.60 -20.92
N GLN A 115 -5.62 18.02 -21.47
CA GLN A 115 -5.66 17.34 -22.78
C GLN A 115 -6.71 16.22 -22.82
N LEU A 116 -6.79 15.39 -21.77
CA LEU A 116 -7.79 14.33 -21.67
C LEU A 116 -9.22 14.86 -21.65
N ARG A 117 -9.46 16.02 -21.02
CA ARG A 117 -10.78 16.68 -21.04
C ARG A 117 -11.15 17.20 -22.41
N GLN A 118 -10.17 17.58 -23.23
CA GLN A 118 -10.42 18.03 -24.60
C GLN A 118 -10.87 16.89 -25.54
N VAL A 119 -10.70 15.63 -25.13
CA VAL A 119 -11.20 14.45 -25.85
C VAL A 119 -12.73 14.39 -25.86
N LEU A 120 -13.38 14.99 -24.84
CA LEU A 120 -14.84 15.05 -24.76
C LEU A 120 -15.40 16.23 -25.61
N PRO A 121 -16.51 16.03 -26.33
CA PRO A 121 -17.17 17.06 -27.11
C PRO A 121 -17.76 18.15 -26.21
N LYS A 122 -17.60 19.42 -26.62
CA LYS A 122 -18.04 20.62 -25.86
C LYS A 122 -19.55 20.65 -25.57
N SER A 123 -20.36 19.91 -26.33
CA SER A 123 -21.82 19.83 -26.19
C SER A 123 -22.30 18.79 -25.16
N ALA A 124 -21.41 17.97 -24.58
CA ALA A 124 -21.76 16.98 -23.56
C ALA A 124 -22.08 17.57 -22.17
N CYS A 125 -22.21 18.90 -22.08
CA CYS A 125 -22.71 19.60 -20.89
C CYS A 125 -24.14 20.13 -21.10
N PRO A 126 -25.20 19.36 -20.81
CA PRO A 126 -26.52 19.92 -20.58
C PRO A 126 -26.83 19.97 -19.08
N GLY A 127 -27.29 21.14 -18.63
CA GLY A 127 -27.87 21.32 -17.30
C GLY A 127 -29.11 20.44 -17.09
N ASN A 128 -29.29 20.00 -15.83
CA ASN A 128 -30.49 19.36 -15.28
C ASN A 128 -30.82 17.90 -15.68
N ALA A 129 -29.81 17.04 -15.84
CA ALA A 129 -29.93 15.59 -15.62
C ALA A 129 -28.90 15.19 -14.53
N PRO A 130 -29.11 14.11 -13.74
CA PRO A 130 -28.31 13.85 -12.54
C PRO A 130 -26.84 13.78 -12.95
N ALA A 131 -25.95 14.35 -12.15
CA ALA A 131 -24.52 14.30 -12.35
C ALA A 131 -24.07 12.84 -12.59
N MET A 132 -23.96 12.43 -13.85
CA MET A 132 -23.58 11.08 -14.26
C MET A 132 -22.75 11.19 -15.52
N GLY A 133 -21.45 11.23 -15.25
CA GLY A 133 -20.36 11.28 -16.20
C GLY A 133 -19.05 11.49 -15.44
N TYR A 134 -18.94 10.91 -14.23
CA TYR A 134 -17.76 11.06 -13.40
C TYR A 134 -16.63 10.28 -14.05
N MET A 135 -15.66 11.02 -14.59
CA MET A 135 -14.25 10.65 -14.63
C MET A 135 -13.92 9.91 -13.32
N LEU A 136 -13.70 8.58 -13.31
CA LEU A 136 -13.16 7.86 -12.14
C LEU A 136 -11.67 8.20 -11.98
N LEU A 137 -11.40 9.49 -11.82
CA LEU A 137 -10.17 10.08 -11.29
C LEU A 137 -10.55 11.22 -10.35
N HIS A 138 -11.55 11.01 -9.49
CA HIS A 138 -11.61 11.83 -8.29
C HIS A 138 -10.72 11.17 -7.24
N PRO A 139 -9.59 11.81 -6.86
CA PRO A 139 -8.88 11.40 -5.67
C PRO A 139 -9.90 11.34 -4.53
N ILE A 140 -9.77 10.32 -3.68
CA ILE A 140 -10.63 10.18 -2.52
C ILE A 140 -10.59 11.49 -1.72
N ASN A 141 -11.75 11.94 -1.31
CA ASN A 141 -11.92 13.23 -0.65
C ASN A 141 -13.02 13.14 0.41
N PHE A 142 -13.23 14.25 1.11
CA PHE A 142 -14.17 14.34 2.22
C PHE A 142 -15.61 13.91 1.87
N ASP A 143 -16.10 14.19 0.65
CA ASP A 143 -17.47 13.87 0.26
C ASP A 143 -17.78 12.37 0.18
N HIS A 144 -16.75 11.53 0.04
CA HIS A 144 -16.88 10.07 0.01
C HIS A 144 -17.23 9.48 1.39
N PHE A 145 -17.19 10.29 2.44
CA PHE A 145 -17.44 9.87 3.80
C PHE A 145 -18.69 10.55 4.37
N GLN A 146 -19.44 9.80 5.16
CA GLN A 146 -20.46 10.32 6.05
C GLN A 146 -19.88 10.39 7.45
N ILE A 147 -19.82 11.61 8.01
CA ILE A 147 -19.40 11.81 9.39
C ILE A 147 -20.51 11.33 10.33
N LEU A 148 -20.15 10.51 11.30
CA LEU A 148 -21.06 10.00 12.31
C LEU A 148 -20.80 10.73 13.63
N ARG A 149 -19.91 10.19 14.47
CA ARG A 149 -19.71 10.61 15.86
C ARG A 149 -18.27 10.99 16.14
N ALA A 150 -18.02 12.03 16.94
CA ALA A 150 -16.69 12.37 17.43
C ALA A 150 -16.28 11.41 18.56
N ILE A 151 -15.03 10.93 18.53
CA ILE A 151 -14.49 9.94 19.47
C ILE A 151 -13.14 10.33 20.08
N GLY A 152 -12.52 11.42 19.60
CA GLY A 152 -11.21 11.86 20.07
C GLY A 152 -10.97 13.33 19.79
N LYS A 153 -10.18 13.98 20.63
CA LYS A 153 -9.75 15.38 20.47
C LYS A 153 -8.24 15.47 20.61
N GLY A 154 -7.58 15.99 19.57
CA GLY A 154 -6.15 16.26 19.55
C GLY A 154 -5.85 17.75 19.73
N SER A 155 -4.56 18.07 19.77
CA SER A 155 -4.05 19.44 19.91
C SER A 155 -4.33 20.37 18.71
N PHE A 156 -4.57 19.77 17.54
CA PHE A 156 -4.74 20.46 16.25
C PHE A 156 -5.99 20.05 15.48
N GLY A 157 -6.82 19.18 16.06
CA GLY A 157 -7.88 18.51 15.32
C GLY A 157 -8.66 17.53 16.16
N LYS A 158 -9.52 16.74 15.53
CA LYS A 158 -10.35 15.72 16.20
C LYS A 158 -10.39 14.43 15.40
N VAL A 159 -10.91 13.40 16.05
CA VAL A 159 -11.13 12.07 15.47
C VAL A 159 -12.62 11.79 15.48
N CYS A 160 -13.16 11.36 14.34
CA CYS A 160 -14.56 11.01 14.19
C CYS A 160 -14.71 9.63 13.55
N ILE A 161 -15.74 8.89 13.96
CA ILE A 161 -16.24 7.75 13.21
C ILE A 161 -16.84 8.25 11.91
N VAL A 162 -16.47 7.62 10.81
CA VAL A 162 -16.99 7.91 9.48
C VAL A 162 -17.41 6.63 8.78
N GLN A 163 -18.42 6.72 7.94
CA GLN A 163 -18.83 5.64 7.04
C GLN A 163 -18.45 6.00 5.61
N LYS A 164 -17.72 5.12 4.92
CA LYS A 164 -17.44 5.29 3.50
C LYS A 164 -18.71 4.96 2.71
N ARG A 165 -19.17 5.90 1.87
CA ARG A 165 -20.55 5.86 1.30
C ARG A 165 -20.82 4.71 0.33
N ASP A 166 -19.82 4.32 -0.45
CA ASP A 166 -19.95 3.28 -1.49
C ASP A 166 -19.85 1.86 -0.91
N SER A 167 -19.00 1.64 0.10
CA SER A 167 -18.80 0.32 0.72
C SER A 167 -19.58 0.11 2.01
N GLY A 168 -20.03 1.18 2.68
CA GLY A 168 -20.66 1.11 3.99
C GLY A 168 -19.70 0.82 5.15
N ILE A 169 -18.40 0.68 4.89
CA ILE A 169 -17.38 0.35 5.90
C ILE A 169 -17.14 1.55 6.82
N LEU A 170 -17.02 1.28 8.12
CA LEU A 170 -16.72 2.27 9.15
C LEU A 170 -15.20 2.43 9.34
N TYR A 171 -14.78 3.67 9.57
CA TYR A 171 -13.39 4.06 9.82
C TYR A 171 -13.30 5.13 10.91
N ALA A 172 -12.09 5.32 11.46
CA ALA A 172 -11.75 6.49 12.25
C ALA A 172 -11.08 7.53 11.33
N MET A 173 -11.65 8.74 11.23
CA MET A 173 -11.09 9.86 10.50
C MET A 173 -10.52 10.89 11.47
N LYS A 174 -9.19 11.02 11.49
CA LYS A 174 -8.48 12.14 12.11
C LYS A 174 -8.43 13.28 11.10
N TYR A 175 -8.90 14.46 11.49
CA TYR A 175 -8.76 15.68 10.69
C TYR A 175 -8.00 16.73 11.49
N VAL A 176 -7.11 17.44 10.82
CA VAL A 176 -6.18 18.38 11.43
C VAL A 176 -6.25 19.71 10.70
N SER A 177 -6.44 20.81 11.44
CA SER A 177 -6.53 22.13 10.84
C SER A 177 -5.19 22.58 10.30
N ARG A 178 -5.16 22.86 9.00
CA ARG A 178 -3.96 23.34 8.31
C ARG A 178 -3.44 24.64 8.91
N SER A 179 -4.32 25.63 9.07
CA SER A 179 -3.96 26.94 9.61
C SER A 179 -3.37 26.85 11.03
N ALA A 180 -3.91 25.96 11.87
CA ALA A 180 -3.41 25.73 13.22
C ALA A 180 -2.03 25.04 13.21
N CYS A 181 -1.80 24.11 12.28
CA CYS A 181 -0.51 23.46 12.10
C CYS A 181 0.56 24.42 11.58
N GLU A 182 0.25 25.28 10.60
CA GLU A 182 1.17 26.27 10.07
C GLU A 182 1.57 27.28 11.15
N LEU A 183 0.60 27.80 11.91
CA LEU A 183 0.85 28.76 12.99
C LEU A 183 1.79 28.23 14.08
N ARG A 184 1.75 26.92 14.37
CA ARG A 184 2.59 26.28 15.41
C ARG A 184 3.78 25.50 14.84
N GLY A 185 4.05 25.58 13.53
CA GLY A 185 5.14 24.83 12.90
C GLY A 185 4.99 23.30 12.95
N ALA A 186 3.77 22.79 13.11
CA ALA A 186 3.49 21.36 13.27
C ALA A 186 3.21 20.63 11.94
N LEU A 187 3.09 21.36 10.82
CA LEU A 187 2.72 20.80 9.51
C LEU A 187 3.67 19.69 9.05
N GLY A 188 4.98 19.88 9.20
CA GLY A 188 5.98 18.87 8.84
C GLY A 188 5.88 17.59 9.67
N GLY A 189 5.40 17.67 10.92
CA GLY A 189 5.14 16.51 11.76
C GLY A 189 3.99 15.66 11.22
N VAL A 190 2.89 16.32 10.83
CA VAL A 190 1.71 15.64 10.24
C VAL A 190 2.07 14.97 8.90
N ILE A 191 2.85 15.63 8.05
CA ILE A 191 3.30 15.04 6.78
C ILE A 191 4.15 13.78 7.02
N LYS A 192 5.09 13.84 7.96
CA LYS A 192 5.92 12.69 8.35
C LYS A 192 5.10 11.55 8.95
N GLU A 193 4.08 11.86 9.75
CA GLU A 193 3.18 10.85 10.31
C GLU A 193 2.45 10.09 9.19
N VAL A 194 1.89 10.81 8.21
CA VAL A 194 1.21 10.23 7.04
C VAL A 194 2.18 9.40 6.19
N GLU A 195 3.38 9.91 5.92
CA GLU A 195 4.41 9.20 5.19
C GLU A 195 4.76 7.86 5.87
N LEU A 196 5.01 7.91 7.18
CA LEU A 196 5.33 6.74 7.97
C LEU A 196 4.17 5.73 7.94
N LEU A 197 2.96 6.15 8.31
CA LEU A 197 1.78 5.26 8.34
C LEU A 197 1.40 4.69 6.97
N SER A 198 1.64 5.41 5.86
CA SER A 198 1.39 4.91 4.50
C SER A 198 2.27 3.72 4.11
N SER A 199 3.43 3.59 4.76
CA SER A 199 4.39 2.50 4.55
C SER A 199 4.24 1.34 5.55
N LEU A 200 3.38 1.48 6.57
CA LEU A 200 3.20 0.49 7.62
C LEU A 200 1.91 -0.32 7.44
N GLU A 201 2.02 -1.62 7.72
CA GLU A 201 0.93 -2.57 7.65
C GLU A 201 1.19 -3.74 8.60
N HIS A 202 0.35 -3.87 9.63
CA HIS A 202 0.47 -4.95 10.61
C HIS A 202 -0.87 -5.19 11.34
N PRO A 203 -1.20 -6.45 11.73
CA PRO A 203 -2.47 -6.78 12.39
C PRO A 203 -2.72 -6.07 13.73
N PHE A 204 -1.65 -5.69 14.44
CA PHE A 204 -1.71 -5.03 15.75
C PHE A 204 -1.25 -3.56 15.70
N LEU A 205 -1.34 -2.93 14.53
CA LEU A 205 -1.22 -1.49 14.36
C LEU A 205 -2.56 -0.93 13.87
N VAL A 206 -2.86 0.32 14.23
CA VAL A 206 -3.94 1.06 13.59
C VAL A 206 -3.49 1.48 12.20
N ASN A 207 -4.04 0.84 11.17
CA ASN A 207 -3.61 1.00 9.80
C ASN A 207 -4.23 2.22 9.12
N LEU A 208 -3.43 2.96 8.34
CA LEU A 208 -3.92 4.05 7.48
C LEU A 208 -4.51 3.49 6.19
N TRP A 209 -5.78 3.79 5.89
CA TRP A 209 -6.45 3.42 4.65
C TRP A 209 -6.42 4.54 3.60
N PHE A 210 -6.64 5.78 4.03
CA PHE A 210 -6.68 6.92 3.13
C PHE A 210 -6.04 8.15 3.76
N SER A 211 -5.40 8.97 2.93
CA SER A 211 -5.08 10.35 3.28
C SER A 211 -5.47 11.28 2.14
N PHE A 212 -6.01 12.44 2.50
CA PHE A 212 -6.37 13.50 1.57
C PHE A 212 -6.39 14.84 2.30
N GLN A 213 -6.55 15.92 1.57
CA GLN A 213 -6.61 17.28 2.12
C GLN A 213 -7.68 18.09 1.38
N ASP A 214 -8.16 19.13 2.02
CA ASP A 214 -8.95 20.17 1.38
C ASP A 214 -8.40 21.56 1.73
N GLU A 215 -9.19 22.60 1.50
CA GLU A 215 -8.79 23.98 1.75
C GLU A 215 -8.50 24.30 3.23
N GLU A 216 -9.16 23.61 4.17
CA GLU A 216 -9.08 23.90 5.61
C GLU A 216 -8.25 22.85 6.37
N ASP A 217 -8.35 21.58 5.99
CA ASP A 217 -7.90 20.46 6.84
C ASP A 217 -7.12 19.38 6.06
N LEU A 218 -6.26 18.68 6.81
CA LEU A 218 -5.58 17.45 6.42
C LEU A 218 -6.30 16.25 7.05
N PHE A 219 -6.50 15.18 6.30
CA PHE A 219 -7.29 14.02 6.72
C PHE A 219 -6.49 12.72 6.67
N MET A 220 -6.68 11.90 7.70
CA MET A 220 -6.16 10.56 7.82
C MET A 220 -7.33 9.65 8.20
N VAL A 221 -7.59 8.63 7.40
CA VAL A 221 -8.65 7.65 7.62
C VAL A 221 -8.01 6.31 7.93
N CYS A 222 -8.21 5.84 9.16
CA CYS A 222 -7.58 4.65 9.70
C CYS A 222 -8.61 3.60 10.14
N ASP A 223 -8.14 2.42 10.55
CA ASP A 223 -8.95 1.41 11.22
C ASP A 223 -9.80 2.03 12.34
N LEU A 224 -11.07 1.61 12.41
CA LEU A 224 -11.93 1.91 13.55
C LEU A 224 -11.83 0.77 14.56
N LEU A 225 -11.40 1.08 15.77
CA LEU A 225 -11.36 0.14 16.88
C LEU A 225 -12.38 0.59 17.93
N THR A 226 -13.39 -0.24 18.17
CA THR A 226 -14.57 0.09 19.00
C THR A 226 -14.40 -0.24 20.47
N GLY A 227 -13.35 -1.00 20.81
CA GLY A 227 -13.03 -1.38 22.18
C GLY A 227 -12.44 -0.24 23.02
N GLY A 228 -12.17 0.92 22.45
CA GLY A 228 -11.66 2.09 23.18
C GLY A 228 -10.17 2.01 23.49
N ASP A 229 -9.62 3.03 24.14
CA ASP A 229 -8.24 3.03 24.59
C ASP A 229 -8.06 2.25 25.91
N LEU A 230 -6.88 1.67 26.11
CA LEU A 230 -6.56 0.89 27.30
C LEU A 230 -6.59 1.77 28.56
N ARG A 231 -6.29 3.07 28.46
CA ARG A 231 -6.37 4.01 29.58
C ARG A 231 -7.79 4.06 30.17
N TYR A 232 -8.82 4.14 29.34
CA TYR A 232 -10.22 4.13 29.76
C TYR A 232 -10.54 2.91 30.63
N HIS A 233 -10.10 1.71 30.20
CA HIS A 233 -10.33 0.47 30.95
C HIS A 233 -9.61 0.44 32.30
N LEU A 234 -8.36 0.96 32.35
CA LEU A 234 -7.62 1.07 33.62
C LEU A 234 -8.27 2.08 34.59
N GLN A 235 -8.79 3.20 34.07
CA GLN A 235 -9.50 4.20 34.89
C GLN A 235 -10.81 3.62 35.46
N ASN A 236 -11.49 2.77 34.70
CA ASN A 236 -12.66 2.03 35.13
C ASN A 236 -12.35 0.79 35.98
N ARG A 237 -11.09 0.64 36.44
CA ARG A 237 -10.65 -0.42 37.36
C ARG A 237 -10.87 -1.84 36.81
N VAL A 238 -10.76 -2.02 35.50
CA VAL A 238 -10.74 -3.37 34.90
C VAL A 238 -9.55 -4.14 35.47
N GLU A 239 -9.81 -5.32 36.04
CA GLU A 239 -8.77 -6.21 36.54
C GLU A 239 -8.34 -7.19 35.45
N PHE A 240 -7.17 -6.94 34.87
CA PHE A 240 -6.61 -7.83 33.86
C PHE A 240 -5.85 -9.00 34.51
N SER A 241 -6.14 -10.22 34.03
CA SER A 241 -5.39 -11.42 34.42
C SER A 241 -3.97 -11.41 33.83
N GLU A 242 -3.05 -12.15 34.44
CA GLU A 242 -1.68 -12.30 33.92
C GLU A 242 -1.67 -12.87 32.49
N GLN A 243 -2.61 -13.77 32.16
CA GLN A 243 -2.78 -14.31 30.81
C GLN A 243 -3.24 -13.25 29.81
N SER A 244 -4.13 -12.33 30.22
CA SER A 244 -4.58 -11.22 29.37
C SER A 244 -3.42 -10.27 29.06
N VAL A 245 -2.63 -9.93 30.09
CA VAL A 245 -1.44 -9.09 29.94
C VAL A 245 -0.40 -9.78 29.06
N ALA A 246 -0.16 -11.08 29.26
CA ALA A 246 0.76 -11.89 28.47
C ALA A 246 0.40 -11.88 26.98
N LEU A 247 -0.89 -12.05 26.64
CA LEU A 247 -1.35 -11.99 25.25
C LEU A 247 -1.11 -10.59 24.66
N LEU A 248 -1.46 -9.51 25.38
CA LEU A 248 -1.20 -8.14 24.93
C LEU A 248 0.28 -7.89 24.68
N VAL A 249 1.17 -8.42 25.53
CA VAL A 249 2.63 -8.36 25.32
C VAL A 249 3.05 -9.10 24.05
N CYS A 250 2.46 -10.25 23.73
CA CYS A 250 2.71 -10.95 22.47
C CYS A 250 2.23 -10.16 21.25
N GLU A 251 1.02 -9.61 21.31
CA GLU A 251 0.41 -8.83 20.22
C GLU A 251 1.23 -7.57 19.93
N LEU A 252 1.45 -6.74 20.95
CA LEU A 252 2.21 -5.50 20.79
C LEU A 252 3.69 -5.81 20.54
N GLY A 253 4.29 -6.80 21.19
CA GLY A 253 5.66 -7.24 20.92
C GLY A 253 5.88 -7.66 19.47
N SER A 254 4.89 -8.30 18.84
CA SER A 254 4.95 -8.61 17.41
C SER A 254 4.89 -7.35 16.53
N ALA A 255 4.10 -6.34 16.93
CA ALA A 255 4.08 -5.05 16.26
C ALA A 255 5.41 -4.29 16.41
N LEU A 256 6.03 -4.32 17.60
CA LEU A 256 7.32 -3.67 17.86
C LEU A 256 8.44 -4.29 17.03
N GLU A 257 8.47 -5.62 16.94
CA GLU A 257 9.44 -6.30 16.07
C GLU A 257 9.22 -5.92 14.60
N TYR A 258 7.97 -5.86 14.14
CA TYR A 258 7.66 -5.37 12.79
C TYR A 258 8.16 -3.93 12.59
N LEU A 259 7.88 -3.01 13.51
CA LEU A 259 8.37 -1.63 13.44
C LEU A 259 9.90 -1.56 13.37
N GLN A 260 10.60 -2.40 14.14
CA GLN A 260 12.05 -2.52 14.07
C GLN A 260 12.54 -3.00 12.69
N THR A 261 11.85 -3.95 12.04
CA THR A 261 12.19 -4.32 10.64
C THR A 261 12.01 -3.15 9.67
N GLN A 262 11.05 -2.27 9.96
CA GLN A 262 10.83 -1.02 9.24
C GLN A 262 11.77 0.11 9.71
N ARG A 263 12.68 -0.15 10.65
CA ARG A 263 13.56 0.84 11.28
C ARG A 263 12.80 2.00 11.95
N VAL A 264 11.60 1.74 12.46
CA VAL A 264 10.77 2.73 13.15
C VAL A 264 10.86 2.51 14.66
N VAL A 265 11.06 3.60 15.41
CA VAL A 265 10.86 3.65 16.87
C VAL A 265 9.62 4.48 17.15
N HIS A 266 8.70 3.96 17.95
CA HIS A 266 7.40 4.58 18.26
C HIS A 266 7.54 5.71 19.29
N ARG A 267 8.26 5.47 20.39
CA ARG A 267 8.60 6.42 21.48
C ARG A 267 7.46 6.91 22.38
N ASP A 268 6.20 6.61 22.08
CA ASP A 268 5.05 6.98 22.94
C ASP A 268 4.10 5.81 23.24
N ILE A 269 4.63 4.65 23.61
CA ILE A 269 3.81 3.51 24.03
C ILE A 269 3.32 3.74 25.47
N LYS A 270 1.99 3.81 25.61
CA LYS A 270 1.27 4.03 26.87
C LYS A 270 -0.18 3.56 26.69
N PRO A 271 -0.96 3.37 27.78
CA PRO A 271 -2.34 2.90 27.68
C PRO A 271 -3.23 3.78 26.79
N ASP A 272 -2.97 5.09 26.76
CA ASP A 272 -3.70 6.07 25.95
C ASP A 272 -3.51 5.85 24.43
N ASN A 273 -2.41 5.23 24.02
CA ASN A 273 -2.06 4.95 22.61
C ASN A 273 -2.21 3.48 22.24
N ILE A 274 -2.89 2.68 23.08
CA ILE A 274 -3.21 1.28 22.81
C ILE A 274 -4.72 1.17 22.74
N LEU A 275 -5.25 0.85 21.56
CA LEU A 275 -6.67 0.69 21.33
C LEU A 275 -7.03 -0.80 21.31
N LEU A 276 -8.20 -1.13 21.85
CA LEU A 276 -8.76 -2.48 21.79
C LEU A 276 -9.77 -2.58 20.64
N ASP A 277 -9.76 -3.69 19.91
CA ASP A 277 -10.87 -4.04 19.02
C ASP A 277 -12.08 -4.61 19.79
N ASP A 278 -13.15 -4.95 19.08
CA ASP A 278 -14.37 -5.52 19.65
C ASP A 278 -14.17 -6.89 20.31
N ALA A 279 -13.12 -7.62 19.92
CA ALA A 279 -12.73 -8.89 20.54
C ALA A 279 -11.73 -8.71 21.71
N GLY A 280 -11.19 -7.50 21.90
CA GLY A 280 -10.24 -7.16 22.95
C GLY A 280 -8.76 -7.24 22.55
N HIS A 281 -8.43 -7.41 21.27
CA HIS A 281 -7.04 -7.42 20.81
C HIS A 281 -6.45 -6.01 20.81
N ALA A 282 -5.20 -5.89 21.23
CA ALA A 282 -4.51 -4.62 21.38
C ALA A 282 -3.85 -4.16 20.07
N HIS A 283 -4.04 -2.89 19.73
CA HIS A 283 -3.44 -2.26 18.57
C HIS A 283 -2.76 -0.96 18.96
N LEU A 284 -1.54 -0.76 18.46
CA LEU A 284 -0.80 0.47 18.68
C LEU A 284 -1.26 1.56 17.71
N THR A 285 -1.46 2.77 18.24
CA THR A 285 -1.85 3.97 17.48
C THR A 285 -0.95 5.15 17.84
N ASP A 286 -1.19 6.30 17.19
CA ASP A 286 -0.53 7.59 17.42
C ASP A 286 0.99 7.61 17.14
N PHE A 287 1.32 7.70 15.85
CA PHE A 287 2.69 7.78 15.35
C PHE A 287 3.22 9.22 15.25
N ASN A 288 2.58 10.21 15.91
CA ASN A 288 2.92 11.63 15.81
C ASN A 288 4.40 11.93 16.11
N ILE A 289 5.01 11.19 17.04
CA ILE A 289 6.43 11.34 17.43
C ILE A 289 7.29 10.14 17.02
N ALA A 290 6.75 9.19 16.26
CA ALA A 290 7.53 8.08 15.76
C ALA A 290 8.61 8.56 14.80
N THR A 291 9.71 7.83 14.67
CA THR A 291 10.80 8.23 13.77
C THR A 291 11.43 7.01 13.12
N ARG A 292 11.70 7.12 11.82
CA ARG A 292 12.49 6.14 11.09
C ARG A 292 13.97 6.43 11.29
N LEU A 293 14.69 5.49 11.89
CA LEU A 293 16.13 5.56 12.06
C LEU A 293 16.82 5.24 10.73
N GLN A 294 17.84 6.03 10.41
CA GLN A 294 18.79 5.65 9.36
C GLN A 294 19.60 4.43 9.82
N LYS A 295 20.24 3.75 8.87
CA LYS A 295 21.10 2.61 9.21
C LYS A 295 22.17 3.07 10.20
N ASP A 296 22.33 2.33 11.29
CA ASP A 296 23.31 2.58 12.37
C ASP A 296 23.12 3.92 13.11
N ALA A 297 22.02 4.65 12.86
CA ALA A 297 21.71 5.90 13.55
C ALA A 297 20.94 5.66 14.86
N LEU A 298 21.16 6.56 15.82
CA LEU A 298 20.44 6.58 17.09
C LEU A 298 19.49 7.79 17.14
N ALA A 299 18.42 7.66 17.90
CA ALA A 299 17.62 8.80 18.30
C ALA A 299 18.29 9.50 19.50
N CYS A 300 18.34 10.83 19.47
CA CYS A 300 18.96 11.64 20.53
C CYS A 300 17.97 12.59 21.22
N SER A 301 16.79 12.82 20.64
CA SER A 301 15.80 13.73 21.22
C SER A 301 15.07 13.08 22.39
N MET A 302 14.86 13.81 23.48
CA MET A 302 13.96 13.38 24.56
C MET A 302 12.51 13.53 24.08
N SER A 303 11.85 12.44 23.68
CA SER A 303 10.50 12.45 23.13
C SER A 303 9.66 11.31 23.70
N GLY A 304 8.40 11.58 24.03
CA GLY A 304 7.47 10.61 24.65
C GLY A 304 6.93 11.08 26.01
N THR A 305 6.23 10.18 26.70
CA THR A 305 5.60 10.46 28.00
C THR A 305 6.49 9.96 29.14
N LYS A 306 7.10 10.88 29.94
CA LYS A 306 8.12 10.58 30.97
C LYS A 306 7.89 9.29 31.80
N PRO A 307 6.68 9.01 32.33
CA PRO A 307 6.46 7.82 33.15
C PRO A 307 6.62 6.47 32.43
N TYR A 308 6.64 6.47 31.09
CA TYR A 308 6.81 5.28 30.24
C TYR A 308 8.17 5.24 29.55
N MET A 309 8.94 6.34 29.57
CA MET A 309 10.24 6.41 28.92
C MET A 309 11.27 5.48 29.56
N ALA A 310 12.12 4.91 28.72
CA ALA A 310 13.23 4.07 29.15
C ALA A 310 14.39 4.88 29.77
N PRO A 311 15.20 4.29 30.67
CA PRO A 311 16.31 4.97 31.32
C PRO A 311 17.28 5.63 30.33
N GLU A 312 17.62 4.95 29.23
CA GLU A 312 18.55 5.46 28.23
C GLU A 312 18.08 6.72 27.48
N VAL A 313 16.77 7.00 27.45
CA VAL A 313 16.23 8.25 26.90
C VAL A 313 16.61 9.43 27.80
N PHE A 314 16.55 9.23 29.12
CA PHE A 314 16.97 10.23 30.10
C PHE A 314 18.49 10.38 30.16
N LEU A 315 19.23 9.27 30.08
CA LEU A 315 20.69 9.32 30.01
C LEU A 315 21.17 10.06 28.75
N CYS A 316 20.48 9.89 27.63
CA CYS A 316 20.78 10.64 26.41
C CYS A 316 20.48 12.14 26.57
N ALA A 317 19.35 12.50 27.21
CA ALA A 317 19.00 13.89 27.50
C ALA A 317 19.97 14.57 28.49
N LEU A 318 20.73 13.78 29.26
CA LEU A 318 21.78 14.22 30.17
C LEU A 318 23.19 14.13 29.55
N ASP A 319 23.28 13.85 28.24
CA ASP A 319 24.54 13.66 27.50
C ASP A 319 25.46 12.56 28.05
N GLU A 320 24.91 11.59 28.81
CA GLU A 320 25.67 10.45 29.35
C GLU A 320 25.80 9.30 28.35
N VAL A 321 24.89 9.21 27.39
CA VAL A 321 24.95 8.27 26.26
C VAL A 321 24.63 8.98 24.95
N ALA A 322 25.20 8.52 23.85
CA ALA A 322 25.07 9.18 22.54
C ALA A 322 23.63 9.16 21.97
N GLY A 323 22.81 8.20 22.38
CA GLY A 323 21.47 8.03 21.86
C GLY A 323 20.84 6.70 22.28
N TYR A 324 19.66 6.44 21.77
CA TYR A 324 18.89 5.23 22.02
C TYR A 324 18.28 4.68 20.72
N SER A 325 17.73 3.46 20.79
CA SER A 325 17.20 2.72 19.64
C SER A 325 15.92 1.96 20.03
N TYR A 326 15.55 0.93 19.26
CA TYR A 326 14.31 0.15 19.39
C TYR A 326 13.97 -0.39 20.80
N PRO A 327 14.92 -0.79 21.68
CA PRO A 327 14.60 -1.32 23.01
C PRO A 327 13.81 -0.38 23.93
N VAL A 328 13.75 0.92 23.65
CA VAL A 328 12.95 1.88 24.45
C VAL A 328 11.46 1.60 24.39
N ASP A 329 10.98 1.08 23.25
CA ASP A 329 9.57 0.74 23.06
C ASP A 329 9.19 -0.51 23.87
N TRP A 330 10.12 -1.46 23.99
CA TRP A 330 9.95 -2.67 24.80
C TRP A 330 9.94 -2.39 26.31
N TRP A 331 10.74 -1.43 26.77
CA TRP A 331 10.64 -0.93 28.14
C TRP A 331 9.26 -0.34 28.41
N SER A 332 8.78 0.51 27.50
CA SER A 332 7.47 1.15 27.60
C SER A 332 6.34 0.11 27.66
N LEU A 333 6.44 -0.96 26.85
CA LEU A 333 5.54 -2.12 26.93
C LEU A 333 5.61 -2.84 28.29
N GLY A 334 6.80 -2.97 28.88
CA GLY A 334 6.97 -3.49 30.24
C GLY A 334 6.28 -2.62 31.31
N VAL A 335 6.35 -1.30 31.18
CA VAL A 335 5.64 -0.35 32.07
C VAL A 335 4.13 -0.52 31.94
N VAL A 336 3.62 -0.63 30.70
CA VAL A 336 2.19 -0.89 30.42
C VAL A 336 1.75 -2.23 31.00
N ALA A 337 2.53 -3.30 30.80
CA ALA A 337 2.19 -4.64 31.29
C ALA A 337 2.13 -4.67 32.83
N TYR A 338 3.06 -4.00 33.51
CA TYR A 338 3.01 -3.84 34.96
C TYR A 338 1.76 -3.06 35.39
N GLU A 339 1.49 -1.91 34.76
CA GLU A 339 0.36 -1.05 35.10
C GLU A 339 -0.99 -1.75 34.89
N MET A 340 -1.10 -2.54 33.82
CA MET A 340 -2.30 -3.30 33.49
C MET A 340 -2.61 -4.37 34.54
N ARG A 341 -1.59 -5.02 35.11
CA ARG A 341 -1.79 -6.01 36.19
C ARG A 341 -1.96 -5.36 37.57
N GLY A 342 -1.23 -4.27 37.84
CA GLY A 342 -1.13 -3.65 39.16
C GLY A 342 -2.08 -2.48 39.42
N ASN A 343 -2.68 -1.89 38.38
CA ASN A 343 -3.42 -0.61 38.43
C ASN A 343 -2.58 0.59 38.90
N ASN A 344 -1.27 0.44 38.98
CA ASN A 344 -0.29 1.48 39.25
C ASN A 344 0.98 1.20 38.45
N ARG A 345 1.73 2.26 38.12
CA ARG A 345 3.01 2.12 37.41
C ARG A 345 4.11 1.58 38.35
N PRO A 346 5.15 0.92 37.80
CA PRO A 346 6.28 0.40 38.59
C PRO A 346 7.14 1.51 39.18
N PHE A 347 7.19 2.68 38.54
CA PHE A 347 7.98 3.83 38.95
C PHE A 347 7.08 5.07 39.14
N VAL A 348 7.33 5.82 40.22
CA VAL A 348 6.60 7.06 40.51
C VAL A 348 7.27 8.22 39.81
N VAL A 349 7.04 8.33 38.50
CA VAL A 349 7.52 9.44 37.66
C VAL A 349 6.32 10.28 37.22
N HIS A 350 6.48 11.60 37.26
CA HIS A 350 5.51 12.58 36.80
C HIS A 350 6.10 13.46 35.69
N SER A 351 5.25 14.21 34.99
CA SER A 351 5.68 15.10 33.89
C SER A 351 6.64 16.21 34.37
N ASN A 352 6.51 16.66 35.61
CA ASN A 352 7.34 17.69 36.23
C ASN A 352 8.55 17.13 37.00
N THR A 353 8.71 15.82 37.13
CA THR A 353 9.88 15.23 37.83
C THR A 353 11.18 15.64 37.12
N PRO A 354 12.18 16.17 37.85
CA PRO A 354 13.50 16.52 37.30
C PRO A 354 14.27 15.30 36.79
N LEU A 355 15.06 15.47 35.72
CA LEU A 355 15.78 14.37 35.07
C LEU A 355 16.74 13.62 36.00
N ALA A 356 17.48 14.36 36.84
CA ALA A 356 18.40 13.78 37.82
C ALA A 356 17.69 12.90 38.86
N GLU A 357 16.46 13.27 39.24
CA GLU A 357 15.65 12.48 40.18
C GLU A 357 15.12 11.21 39.49
N ILE A 358 14.65 11.33 38.24
CA ILE A 358 14.18 10.18 37.44
C ILE A 358 15.28 9.11 37.35
N LYS A 359 16.53 9.50 37.10
CA LYS A 359 17.66 8.57 37.07
C LYS A 359 17.77 7.74 38.35
N ASN A 360 17.58 8.36 39.52
CA ASN A 360 17.62 7.65 40.80
C ASN A 360 16.41 6.73 41.00
N ILE A 361 15.21 7.21 40.61
CA ILE A 361 13.97 6.42 40.69
C ILE A 361 14.09 5.15 39.84
N LEU A 362 14.58 5.25 38.60
CA LEU A 362 14.67 4.12 37.67
C LEU A 362 15.74 3.08 38.07
N ASN A 363 16.71 3.46 38.91
CA ASN A 363 17.68 2.54 39.49
C ASN A 363 17.19 1.83 40.76
N THR A 364 16.00 2.18 41.25
CA THR A 364 15.41 1.53 42.41
C THR A 364 14.78 0.19 42.00
N PRO A 365 14.94 -0.90 42.78
CA PRO A 365 14.31 -2.17 42.49
C PRO A 365 12.78 -2.04 42.37
N VAL A 366 12.20 -2.61 41.32
CA VAL A 366 10.75 -2.65 41.13
C VAL A 366 10.12 -3.56 42.18
N HIS A 367 9.05 -3.08 42.82
CA HIS A 367 8.27 -3.89 43.75
C HIS A 367 7.27 -4.77 42.99
N TYR A 368 7.32 -6.09 43.21
CA TYR A 368 6.38 -7.05 42.64
C TYR A 368 5.50 -7.65 43.75
N PRO A 369 4.16 -7.55 43.67
CA PRO A 369 3.28 -8.17 44.64
C PRO A 369 3.47 -9.69 44.74
N ARG A 370 3.44 -10.23 45.97
CA ARG A 370 3.67 -11.66 46.25
C ARG A 370 2.64 -12.61 45.61
N TYR A 371 1.46 -12.10 45.29
CA TYR A 371 0.39 -12.87 44.66
C TYR A 371 0.51 -12.95 43.14
N TRP A 372 1.52 -12.29 42.53
CA TRP A 372 1.83 -12.48 41.11
C TRP A 372 2.64 -13.74 40.90
N SER A 373 2.40 -14.45 39.79
CA SER A 373 3.16 -15.65 39.50
C SER A 373 4.64 -15.33 39.22
N SER A 374 5.53 -16.25 39.60
CA SER A 374 6.97 -16.10 39.34
C SER A 374 7.28 -15.98 37.84
N GLN A 375 6.47 -16.61 36.98
CA GLN A 375 6.64 -16.56 35.53
C GLN A 375 6.25 -15.19 34.96
N PHE A 376 5.21 -14.56 35.50
CA PHE A 376 4.82 -13.20 35.13
C PHE A 376 5.84 -12.17 35.62
N VAL A 377 6.36 -12.34 36.84
CA VAL A 377 7.44 -11.49 37.37
C VAL A 377 8.71 -11.62 36.53
N ASP A 378 9.10 -12.83 36.10
CA ASP A 378 10.25 -13.06 35.21
C ASP A 378 10.10 -12.30 33.87
N LEU A 379 8.92 -12.34 33.25
CA LEU A 379 8.62 -11.57 32.04
C LEU A 379 8.81 -10.06 32.28
N LEU A 380 8.21 -9.53 33.35
CA LEU A 380 8.30 -8.09 33.66
C LEU A 380 9.73 -7.65 33.99
N GLN A 381 10.50 -8.45 34.73
CA GLN A 381 11.89 -8.14 35.05
C GLN A 381 12.77 -8.04 33.80
N LYS A 382 12.52 -8.89 32.80
CA LYS A 382 13.27 -8.87 31.54
C LYS A 382 12.84 -7.74 30.60
N LEU A 383 11.58 -7.33 30.61
CA LEU A 383 11.10 -6.13 29.89
C LEU A 383 11.55 -4.82 30.57
N LEU A 384 11.59 -4.79 31.90
CA LEU A 384 12.00 -3.65 32.71
C LEU A 384 13.49 -3.72 33.10
N SER A 385 14.32 -4.35 32.27
CA SER A 385 15.77 -4.33 32.43
C SER A 385 16.30 -2.94 32.11
N THR A 386 17.02 -2.32 33.05
CA THR A 386 17.55 -0.96 32.87
C THR A 386 18.63 -0.89 31.79
N TYR A 387 19.38 -1.97 31.59
CA TYR A 387 20.36 -2.08 30.53
C TYR A 387 19.69 -2.56 29.23
N PRO A 388 19.69 -1.75 28.14
CA PRO A 388 18.98 -2.08 26.91
C PRO A 388 19.42 -3.39 26.26
N GLY A 389 20.72 -3.73 26.35
CA GLY A 389 21.26 -4.96 25.78
C GLY A 389 20.89 -6.24 26.56
N ALA A 390 20.33 -6.12 27.75
CA ALA A 390 19.79 -7.24 28.53
C ALA A 390 18.25 -7.24 28.55
N ARG A 391 17.62 -6.30 27.84
CA ARG A 391 16.17 -6.15 27.78
C ARG A 391 15.61 -6.96 26.63
N ILE A 392 14.51 -7.68 26.87
CA ILE A 392 13.75 -8.32 25.77
C ILE A 392 13.39 -7.26 24.74
N SER A 393 13.79 -7.51 23.49
CA SER A 393 13.58 -6.65 22.34
C SER A 393 13.16 -7.40 21.07
N THR A 394 12.86 -8.70 21.18
CA THR A 394 12.44 -9.56 20.05
C THR A 394 11.40 -10.60 20.48
N LYS A 395 10.64 -11.15 19.50
CA LYS A 395 9.71 -12.27 19.76
C LYS A 395 10.45 -13.51 20.24
N GLN A 396 11.65 -13.75 19.71
CA GLN A 396 12.48 -14.89 20.12
C GLN A 396 12.83 -14.83 21.62
N GLU A 397 13.17 -13.65 22.13
CA GLU A 397 13.46 -13.46 23.55
C GLU A 397 12.19 -13.55 24.42
N LEU A 398 11.03 -13.09 23.93
CA LEU A 398 9.74 -13.35 24.60
C LEU A 398 9.51 -14.85 24.80
N HIS A 399 9.74 -15.68 23.78
CA HIS A 399 9.62 -17.15 23.86
C HIS A 399 10.59 -17.81 24.86
N GLN A 400 11.68 -17.14 25.24
CA GLN A 400 12.60 -17.69 26.24
C GLN A 400 12.04 -17.55 27.67
N THR A 401 11.03 -16.70 27.87
CA THR A 401 10.34 -16.57 29.17
C THR A 401 9.48 -17.81 29.45
N PRO A 402 9.42 -18.29 30.70
CA PRO A 402 8.60 -19.45 31.06
C PRO A 402 7.11 -19.26 30.71
N LEU A 403 6.59 -18.03 30.88
CA LEU A 403 5.18 -17.71 30.66
C LEU A 403 4.77 -17.82 29.19
N LEU A 404 5.65 -17.41 28.26
CA LEU A 404 5.31 -17.28 26.84
C LEU A 404 5.93 -18.38 25.96
N ARG A 405 6.73 -19.29 26.53
CA ARG A 405 7.45 -20.34 25.79
C ARG A 405 6.58 -21.15 24.83
N ASN A 406 5.36 -21.48 25.26
CA ASN A 406 4.45 -22.36 24.54
C ASN A 406 3.42 -21.60 23.68
N ILE A 407 3.50 -20.28 23.59
CA ILE A 407 2.57 -19.48 22.80
C ILE A 407 2.95 -19.59 21.33
N ASP A 408 1.99 -19.93 20.47
CA ASP A 408 2.18 -19.92 19.03
C ASP A 408 1.94 -18.50 18.48
N PHE A 409 3.01 -17.80 18.10
CA PHE A 409 2.92 -16.44 17.57
C PHE A 409 2.21 -16.37 16.21
N GLN A 410 2.15 -17.44 15.43
CA GLN A 410 1.34 -17.43 14.21
C GLN A 410 -0.15 -17.40 14.58
N GLN A 411 -0.56 -18.13 15.61
CA GLN A 411 -1.93 -18.04 16.12
C GLN A 411 -2.23 -16.68 16.75
N VAL A 412 -1.24 -16.02 17.36
CA VAL A 412 -1.37 -14.62 17.80
C VAL A 412 -1.61 -13.72 16.59
N LEU A 413 -0.73 -13.74 15.58
CA LEU A 413 -0.85 -12.90 14.37
C LEU A 413 -2.17 -13.13 13.61
N ASP A 414 -2.64 -14.37 13.56
CA ASP A 414 -3.92 -14.76 12.96
C ASP A 414 -5.13 -14.40 13.85
N LYS A 415 -4.92 -13.79 15.02
CA LYS A 415 -5.94 -13.48 16.04
C LYS A 415 -6.80 -14.69 16.44
N LYS A 416 -6.20 -15.89 16.45
CA LYS A 416 -6.88 -17.15 16.84
C LYS A 416 -6.97 -17.31 18.36
N ILE A 417 -6.01 -16.75 19.10
CA ILE A 417 -6.02 -16.75 20.56
C ILE A 417 -6.91 -15.61 21.05
N LYS A 418 -8.07 -15.94 21.62
CA LYS A 418 -9.03 -14.93 22.06
C LYS A 418 -8.61 -14.27 23.39
N PRO A 419 -8.62 -12.93 23.48
CA PRO A 419 -8.45 -12.21 24.74
C PRO A 419 -9.51 -12.62 25.76
N LEU A 420 -9.13 -12.71 27.03
CA LEU A 420 -10.07 -13.04 28.11
C LEU A 420 -10.95 -11.84 28.46
N PHE A 421 -10.41 -10.63 28.35
CA PHE A 421 -11.18 -9.40 28.48
C PHE A 421 -11.76 -9.03 27.12
N LYS A 422 -13.07 -8.90 27.05
CA LYS A 422 -13.79 -8.36 25.90
C LYS A 422 -14.40 -7.01 26.31
N PRO A 423 -14.13 -5.91 25.59
CA PRO A 423 -14.76 -4.62 25.86
C PRO A 423 -16.29 -4.70 25.78
N PRO A 424 -17.03 -3.96 26.62
CA PRO A 424 -18.48 -3.85 26.51
C PRO A 424 -18.91 -3.29 25.14
N GLU A 425 -19.95 -3.87 24.54
CA GLU A 425 -20.49 -3.45 23.23
C GLU A 425 -21.66 -2.45 23.34
N ASP A 426 -22.20 -2.28 24.54
CA ASP A 426 -23.42 -1.51 24.81
C ASP A 426 -23.22 0.01 24.70
N HIS A 427 -21.97 0.47 24.80
CA HIS A 427 -21.61 1.87 24.65
C HIS A 427 -20.22 2.02 24.02
N LEU A 428 -19.94 3.21 23.51
CA LEU A 428 -18.60 3.55 23.04
C LEU A 428 -17.66 3.63 24.25
N ASN A 429 -16.58 2.86 24.21
CA ASN A 429 -15.55 2.80 25.26
C ASN A 429 -14.58 4.00 25.18
N CYS A 430 -15.12 5.21 25.01
CA CYS A 430 -14.37 6.46 24.95
C CYS A 430 -15.05 7.53 25.82
N ASP A 431 -14.32 8.59 26.16
CA ASP A 431 -14.85 9.68 27.00
C ASP A 431 -16.13 10.31 26.37
N PRO A 432 -17.31 10.18 27.01
CA PRO A 432 -18.57 10.72 26.51
C PRO A 432 -18.57 12.25 26.31
N CYS A 433 -17.68 12.98 27.01
CA CYS A 433 -17.58 14.44 26.91
C CYS A 433 -17.22 14.89 25.48
N LEU A 434 -16.51 14.05 24.72
CA LEU A 434 -16.01 14.37 23.39
C LEU A 434 -17.13 14.55 22.36
N GLU A 435 -18.20 13.75 22.45
CA GLU A 435 -19.36 13.88 21.58
C GLU A 435 -20.16 15.16 21.89
N LEU A 436 -20.36 15.45 23.17
CA LEU A 436 -21.07 16.63 23.64
C LEU A 436 -20.33 17.93 23.24
N GLU A 437 -19.01 17.95 23.37
CA GLU A 437 -18.20 19.07 22.91
C GLU A 437 -18.35 19.35 21.41
N GLU A 438 -18.38 18.31 20.56
CA GLU A 438 -18.58 18.46 19.11
C GLU A 438 -19.97 18.99 18.75
N MET A 439 -21.01 18.56 19.48
CA MET A 439 -22.39 18.95 19.19
C MET A 439 -22.74 20.35 19.70
N ILE A 440 -22.20 20.75 20.85
CA ILE A 440 -22.64 21.93 21.60
C ILE A 440 -21.62 23.07 21.56
N VAL A 441 -20.33 22.75 21.70
CA VAL A 441 -19.27 23.76 21.91
C VAL A 441 -18.55 24.11 20.61
N GLU A 442 -18.43 23.17 19.68
CA GLU A 442 -17.67 23.38 18.46
C GLU A 442 -18.35 24.42 17.55
N THR A 443 -17.62 25.52 17.30
CA THR A 443 -18.11 26.64 16.48
C THR A 443 -18.17 26.27 14.98
N ARG A 444 -17.38 25.28 14.55
CA ARG A 444 -17.25 24.86 13.15
C ARG A 444 -17.31 23.33 12.97
N PRO A 445 -18.39 22.67 13.40
CA PRO A 445 -18.41 21.21 13.49
C PRO A 445 -18.32 20.55 12.12
N LEU A 446 -17.69 19.38 12.07
CA LEU A 446 -17.29 18.73 10.82
C LEU A 446 -18.49 18.37 9.93
N HIS A 447 -19.60 17.94 10.54
CA HIS A 447 -20.85 17.59 9.84
C HIS A 447 -21.51 18.78 9.12
N LYS A 448 -21.19 20.03 9.49
CA LYS A 448 -21.68 21.25 8.82
C LYS A 448 -20.67 21.83 7.81
N LYS A 449 -19.46 21.26 7.69
CA LYS A 449 -18.37 21.79 6.85
C LYS A 449 -18.79 21.99 5.39
N LYS A 450 -19.44 20.99 4.79
CA LYS A 450 -19.93 21.05 3.40
C LYS A 450 -20.83 22.26 3.14
N LYS A 451 -21.81 22.50 4.02
CA LYS A 451 -22.74 23.63 3.91
C LYS A 451 -22.03 24.97 4.11
N ARG A 452 -21.05 25.03 5.01
CA ARG A 452 -20.22 26.22 5.27
C ARG A 452 -19.35 26.57 4.07
N LEU A 453 -18.61 25.61 3.53
CA LEU A 453 -17.74 25.81 2.37
C LEU A 453 -18.54 26.19 1.11
N ALA A 454 -19.70 25.56 0.88
CA ALA A 454 -20.59 25.94 -0.22
C ALA A 454 -21.07 27.40 -0.10
N LYS A 455 -21.45 27.83 1.10
CA LYS A 455 -21.85 29.23 1.38
C LYS A 455 -20.67 30.20 1.17
N GLN A 456 -19.47 29.84 1.61
CA GLN A 456 -18.27 30.67 1.46
C GLN A 456 -17.86 30.82 -0.01
N ARG A 457 -17.81 29.72 -0.76
CA ARG A 457 -17.54 29.74 -2.22
C ARG A 457 -18.57 30.56 -2.99
N SER A 458 -19.83 30.59 -2.54
CA SER A 458 -20.86 31.43 -3.17
C SER A 458 -20.71 32.94 -2.86
N ALA A 459 -20.06 33.30 -1.75
CA ALA A 459 -19.86 34.67 -1.30
C ALA A 459 -18.55 35.29 -1.80
N GLN A 460 -17.52 34.48 -2.07
CA GLN A 460 -16.22 34.89 -2.60
C GLN A 460 -16.21 34.75 -4.13
N ARG A 461 -16.74 35.74 -4.86
CA ARG A 461 -16.65 35.78 -6.33
C ARG A 461 -15.53 36.65 -6.89
N ASP A 462 -14.99 37.60 -6.12
CA ASP A 462 -13.95 38.50 -6.61
C ASP A 462 -12.88 38.72 -5.52
N SER A 463 -11.61 38.54 -5.89
CA SER A 463 -10.37 38.73 -5.10
C SER A 463 -10.14 37.79 -3.90
N ASP A 464 -9.36 36.70 -4.07
CA ASP A 464 -8.05 36.45 -3.42
C ASP A 464 -7.51 35.02 -3.75
N PRO A 465 -6.26 34.63 -3.35
CA PRO A 465 -5.37 33.77 -4.11
C PRO A 465 -5.83 32.32 -4.21
N GLU A 466 -5.36 31.64 -5.27
CA GLU A 466 -5.48 30.20 -5.47
C GLU A 466 -5.21 29.47 -4.13
N ILE A 467 -6.23 28.82 -3.56
CA ILE A 467 -6.10 28.12 -2.27
C ILE A 467 -5.10 26.98 -2.46
N ALA A 468 -3.84 27.26 -2.15
CA ALA A 468 -2.72 26.42 -2.51
C ALA A 468 -2.68 25.23 -1.56
N LEU A 469 -3.20 24.07 -1.98
CA LEU A 469 -3.05 22.80 -1.25
C LEU A 469 -1.59 22.54 -0.87
N VAL A 470 -1.36 21.82 0.22
CA VAL A 470 -0.02 21.45 0.68
C VAL A 470 0.55 20.44 -0.31
N LYS A 471 1.45 20.87 -1.19
CA LYS A 471 2.00 20.04 -2.28
C LYS A 471 2.71 18.78 -1.79
N GLU A 472 3.34 18.88 -0.63
CA GLU A 472 4.10 17.80 0.02
C GLU A 472 3.20 16.77 0.72
N PHE A 473 1.92 17.08 0.93
CA PHE A 473 1.01 16.16 1.61
C PHE A 473 0.64 14.99 0.70
N ILE A 474 0.93 13.78 1.17
CA ILE A 474 0.72 12.54 0.43
C ILE A 474 -0.78 12.24 0.40
N VAL A 475 -1.33 12.06 -0.81
CA VAL A 475 -2.68 11.52 -1.02
C VAL A 475 -2.58 10.01 -1.19
N TYR A 476 -3.02 9.27 -0.18
CA TYR A 476 -2.84 7.82 -0.10
C TYR A 476 -4.17 7.07 -0.20
N ASN A 477 -4.15 5.88 -0.80
CA ASN A 477 -5.28 4.97 -0.88
C ASN A 477 -4.79 3.51 -0.83
N ARG A 478 -4.99 2.85 0.31
CA ARG A 478 -4.56 1.48 0.56
C ARG A 478 -5.18 0.47 -0.39
N TYR A 479 -6.44 0.62 -0.80
CA TYR A 479 -7.05 -0.30 -1.77
C TYR A 479 -6.33 -0.28 -3.12
N LYS A 480 -5.89 0.90 -3.58
CA LYS A 480 -5.08 1.02 -4.80
C LYS A 480 -3.72 0.35 -4.62
N GLU A 481 -3.10 0.56 -3.46
CA GLU A 481 -1.79 0.00 -3.13
C GLU A 481 -1.81 -1.53 -3.00
N LEU A 482 -2.79 -2.10 -2.31
CA LEU A 482 -2.97 -3.54 -2.19
C LEU A 482 -3.22 -4.19 -3.55
N LYS A 483 -4.05 -3.54 -4.40
CA LYS A 483 -4.28 -4.02 -5.76
C LYS A 483 -2.99 -4.00 -6.58
N ARG A 484 -2.17 -2.94 -6.47
CA ARG A 484 -0.86 -2.84 -7.12
C ARG A 484 0.07 -3.99 -6.68
N LYS A 485 0.25 -4.16 -5.37
CA LYS A 485 1.08 -5.24 -4.80
C LYS A 485 0.62 -6.64 -5.24
N ALA A 486 -0.70 -6.88 -5.26
CA ALA A 486 -1.25 -8.15 -5.70
C ALA A 486 -0.99 -8.44 -7.18
N MET A 487 -0.99 -7.40 -8.04
CA MET A 487 -0.63 -7.55 -9.45
C MET A 487 0.86 -7.82 -9.63
N GLU A 488 1.73 -7.09 -8.92
CA GLU A 488 3.19 -7.31 -8.94
C GLU A 488 3.56 -8.71 -8.45
N GLN A 489 2.86 -9.20 -7.42
CA GLN A 489 3.07 -10.56 -6.94
C GLN A 489 2.72 -11.61 -8.01
N LYS A 490 1.59 -11.45 -8.70
CA LYS A 490 1.19 -12.34 -9.81
C LYS A 490 2.20 -12.30 -10.95
N GLU A 491 2.73 -11.13 -11.29
CA GLU A 491 3.76 -10.98 -12.31
C GLU A 491 5.05 -11.70 -11.91
N ASN A 492 5.49 -11.53 -10.65
CA ASN A 492 6.67 -12.23 -10.12
C ASN A 492 6.48 -13.75 -10.03
N ASP A 493 5.27 -14.21 -9.69
CA ASP A 493 4.92 -15.64 -9.68
C ASP A 493 4.96 -16.20 -11.11
N TRP A 494 4.41 -15.48 -12.08
CA TRP A 494 4.44 -15.85 -13.50
C TRP A 494 5.87 -15.89 -14.06
N GLN A 495 6.72 -14.90 -13.72
CA GLN A 495 8.13 -14.90 -14.08
C GLN A 495 8.87 -16.12 -13.50
N ARG A 496 8.64 -16.46 -12.23
CA ARG A 496 9.23 -17.66 -11.60
C ARG A 496 8.76 -18.95 -12.26
N GLU A 497 7.48 -19.04 -12.61
CA GLU A 497 6.94 -20.21 -13.33
C GLU A 497 7.57 -20.36 -14.71
N LEU A 498 7.74 -19.24 -15.44
CA LEU A 498 8.42 -19.22 -16.73
C LEU A 498 9.89 -19.66 -16.60
N GLU A 499 10.63 -19.14 -15.62
CA GLU A 499 12.01 -19.55 -15.33
C GLU A 499 12.11 -21.04 -15.01
N LEU A 500 11.20 -21.57 -14.18
CA LEU A 500 11.13 -22.99 -13.85
C LEU A 500 10.81 -23.84 -15.08
N ALA A 501 9.89 -23.40 -15.93
CA ALA A 501 9.55 -24.09 -17.18
C ALA A 501 10.75 -24.12 -18.15
N MET A 502 11.48 -23.00 -18.28
CA MET A 502 12.70 -22.93 -19.08
C MET A 502 13.80 -23.84 -18.52
N ALA A 503 14.02 -23.83 -17.20
CA ALA A 503 14.99 -24.70 -16.54
C ALA A 503 14.65 -26.19 -16.74
N ASN A 504 13.39 -26.57 -16.58
CA ASN A 504 12.93 -27.95 -16.81
C ASN A 504 13.03 -28.36 -18.28
N SER A 505 12.79 -27.44 -19.22
CA SER A 505 13.00 -27.70 -20.64
C SER A 505 14.48 -27.96 -20.96
N ILE A 506 15.40 -27.24 -20.32
CA ILE A 506 16.85 -27.47 -20.46
C ILE A 506 17.23 -28.84 -19.88
N VAL A 507 16.71 -29.21 -18.70
CA VAL A 507 16.99 -30.51 -18.06
C VAL A 507 16.45 -31.68 -18.89
N ASN A 508 15.24 -31.56 -19.46
CA ASN A 508 14.68 -32.60 -20.34
C ASN A 508 15.46 -32.76 -21.66
N SER A 509 16.12 -31.70 -22.15
CA SER A 509 17.00 -31.78 -23.31
C SER A 509 18.38 -32.41 -23.03
N LEU A 510 18.75 -32.53 -21.74
CA LEU A 510 20.02 -33.09 -21.28
C LEU A 510 19.89 -34.50 -20.67
N ALA A 511 18.68 -35.06 -20.60
CA ALA A 511 18.47 -36.43 -20.13
C ALA A 511 19.04 -37.45 -21.16
N PRO A 512 19.83 -38.47 -20.74
CA PRO A 512 20.39 -39.43 -21.68
C PRO A 512 19.27 -40.26 -22.32
N ILE A 513 19.23 -40.27 -23.65
CA ILE A 513 18.40 -41.21 -24.42
C ILE A 513 18.87 -42.62 -24.07
N GLN A 514 18.11 -43.35 -23.24
CA GLN A 514 18.31 -44.78 -23.09
C GLN A 514 17.85 -45.47 -24.36
N GLU A 515 18.79 -45.82 -25.23
CA GLU A 515 18.55 -46.77 -26.32
C GLU A 515 18.11 -48.11 -25.71
N LYS A 516 16.86 -48.51 -26.00
CA LYS A 516 16.41 -49.89 -25.74
C LYS A 516 17.13 -50.84 -26.71
N PRO A 517 17.71 -51.96 -26.24
CA PRO A 517 18.29 -52.93 -27.15
C PRO A 517 17.19 -53.74 -27.85
N ALA A 518 17.42 -53.98 -29.14
CA ALA A 518 16.58 -54.81 -29.98
C ALA A 518 16.57 -56.28 -29.50
N ALA A 519 15.38 -56.80 -29.23
CA ALA A 519 15.13 -58.24 -29.20
C ALA A 519 13.92 -58.52 -30.09
N SER A 520 14.15 -59.34 -31.12
CA SER A 520 13.12 -59.96 -31.95
C SER A 520 12.30 -60.97 -31.13
N ILE A 521 11.02 -61.14 -31.47
CA ILE A 521 10.30 -62.43 -31.63
C ILE A 521 8.82 -62.12 -31.88
N VAL A 522 8.43 -62.34 -33.14
CA VAL A 522 7.18 -62.96 -33.63
C VAL A 522 6.07 -63.18 -32.59
N GLN A 523 4.93 -62.46 -32.69
CA GLN A 523 3.59 -63.05 -32.93
C GLN A 523 2.47 -61.99 -32.99
N ALA A 524 1.46 -62.30 -33.79
CA ALA A 524 0.10 -61.74 -33.83
C ALA A 524 -0.11 -60.42 -34.61
N ALA A 525 0.09 -60.49 -35.93
CA ALA A 525 -0.89 -59.92 -36.86
C ALA A 525 -1.72 -61.08 -37.42
N ALA A 526 -2.92 -61.27 -36.86
CA ALA A 526 -3.98 -62.03 -37.48
C ALA A 526 -5.25 -61.18 -37.41
N GLU A 527 -5.78 -60.93 -38.60
CA GLU A 527 -7.18 -60.68 -38.93
C GLU A 527 -7.70 -59.24 -39.06
N ALA A 528 -8.18 -59.03 -40.30
CA ALA A 528 -9.10 -58.01 -40.81
C ALA A 528 -8.53 -56.59 -41.00
N SER A 529 -8.50 -55.99 -42.20
CA SER A 529 -9.32 -56.27 -43.37
C SER A 529 -8.68 -55.67 -44.64
N MET A 530 -8.66 -56.51 -45.68
CA MET A 530 -8.81 -56.24 -47.12
C MET A 530 -8.64 -54.80 -47.62
N ALA A 531 -7.61 -54.52 -48.43
CA ALA A 531 -7.61 -54.62 -49.91
C ALA A 531 -8.51 -53.55 -50.56
N SER A 532 -8.13 -52.80 -51.60
CA SER A 532 -7.00 -52.77 -52.52
C SER A 532 -7.24 -51.60 -53.50
N GLN A 533 -6.25 -51.35 -54.38
CA GLN A 533 -6.24 -50.51 -55.61
C GLN A 533 -5.65 -49.10 -55.41
N SER A 534 -4.41 -48.79 -55.84
CA SER A 534 -3.81 -48.74 -57.20
C SER A 534 -4.48 -47.64 -58.07
N LYS A 535 -3.85 -46.67 -58.72
CA LYS A 535 -2.55 -46.49 -59.44
C LYS A 535 -2.32 -44.96 -59.60
N SER A 536 -1.12 -44.44 -59.35
CA SER A 536 -0.05 -44.04 -60.32
C SER A 536 -0.41 -42.90 -61.29
N ASP A 537 0.33 -41.79 -61.23
CA ASP A 537 1.29 -41.38 -62.27
C ASP A 537 1.95 -39.99 -62.04
N SER A 538 3.28 -39.98 -62.20
CA SER A 538 4.13 -38.97 -62.90
C SER A 538 4.31 -37.54 -62.31
N ILE A 539 5.43 -37.23 -61.62
CA ILE A 539 6.77 -36.73 -62.09
C ILE A 539 6.77 -35.24 -62.52
N GLU A 540 7.49 -34.36 -61.79
CA GLU A 540 8.74 -33.68 -62.24
C GLU A 540 9.31 -32.64 -61.25
N PHE A 541 10.65 -32.62 -61.24
CA PHE A 541 11.62 -31.79 -60.52
C PHE A 541 11.66 -30.33 -61.01
N ILE A 542 12.20 -29.41 -60.19
CA ILE A 542 13.41 -28.61 -60.50
C ILE A 542 13.82 -27.78 -59.27
N ASP A 543 15.09 -27.94 -58.91
CA ASP A 543 15.91 -27.22 -57.94
C ASP A 543 16.64 -26.04 -58.63
N ARG A 544 16.81 -24.89 -57.96
CA ARG A 544 17.87 -23.90 -58.27
C ARG A 544 18.24 -23.02 -57.06
N THR A 545 19.40 -23.30 -56.48
CA THR A 545 20.31 -22.27 -55.93
C THR A 545 21.47 -22.07 -56.93
N PRO A 546 22.21 -20.94 -56.89
CA PRO A 546 23.63 -21.11 -56.57
C PRO A 546 24.30 -19.93 -55.83
N SER A 547 25.32 -20.28 -55.03
CA SER A 547 26.47 -19.43 -54.66
C SER A 547 27.67 -19.80 -55.53
N PRO A 548 28.73 -18.97 -55.59
CA PRO A 548 30.08 -19.53 -55.44
C PRO A 548 31.07 -18.68 -54.62
N GLN A 549 32.08 -19.38 -54.06
CA GLN A 549 33.30 -18.88 -53.41
C GLN A 549 34.50 -18.88 -54.39
N SER A 550 35.54 -18.06 -54.17
CA SER A 550 36.93 -18.51 -53.82
C SER A 550 38.08 -17.52 -54.14
N ALA A 551 39.08 -17.52 -53.23
CA ALA A 551 40.55 -17.27 -53.34
C ALA A 551 41.11 -15.91 -53.83
N GLY A 552 42.25 -15.35 -53.39
CA GLY A 552 43.30 -15.71 -52.43
C GLY A 552 44.69 -15.06 -52.76
N ALA A 553 45.37 -14.51 -51.75
CA ALA A 553 46.85 -14.38 -51.53
C ALA A 553 47.74 -13.16 -51.98
N ALA A 554 48.37 -12.54 -50.94
CA ALA A 554 49.78 -12.05 -50.72
C ALA A 554 50.36 -10.86 -51.55
N SER A 555 51.24 -9.93 -51.06
CA SER A 555 52.29 -9.98 -50.03
C SER A 555 52.91 -8.58 -49.65
N LEU A 556 53.48 -8.47 -48.42
CA LEU A 556 54.71 -7.75 -47.95
C LEU A 556 54.83 -6.19 -48.06
N ALA A 557 55.44 -5.40 -47.16
CA ALA A 557 56.19 -5.57 -45.90
C ALA A 557 56.51 -4.19 -45.23
N VAL A 558 57.07 -4.28 -44.01
CA VAL A 558 58.03 -3.37 -43.31
C VAL A 558 57.52 -2.69 -42.01
N SER A 559 58.33 -2.90 -40.97
CA SER A 559 58.30 -2.49 -39.56
C SER A 559 59.75 -2.08 -39.18
N PRO A 560 60.17 -1.75 -37.92
CA PRO A 560 59.51 -1.21 -36.71
C PRO A 560 60.36 -0.09 -35.99
N SER A 561 59.90 0.33 -34.79
CA SER A 561 60.68 0.41 -33.53
C SER A 561 60.99 1.76 -32.83
N LYS A 562 60.53 1.80 -31.57
CA LYS A 562 61.20 2.11 -30.28
C LYS A 562 61.64 3.53 -29.85
N ALA A 563 61.43 3.71 -28.52
CA ALA A 563 62.10 4.57 -27.53
C ALA A 563 61.74 6.07 -27.59
N SER A 564 61.66 6.88 -26.53
CA SER A 564 61.53 6.82 -25.05
C SER A 564 62.02 8.21 -24.59
N SER A 565 61.49 8.73 -23.46
CA SER A 565 62.05 9.84 -22.66
C SER A 565 61.88 11.26 -23.25
N VAL A 566 61.75 12.37 -22.51
CA VAL A 566 61.64 12.75 -21.09
C VAL A 566 61.45 14.30 -21.08
N LEU A 567 61.01 14.88 -19.94
CA LEU A 567 61.11 16.30 -19.49
C LEU A 567 60.00 17.34 -19.83
N ASP A 568 59.27 17.70 -18.76
CA ASP A 568 59.06 19.03 -18.15
C ASP A 568 58.81 20.29 -19.00
N LYS A 569 57.70 21.00 -18.70
CA LYS A 569 57.72 22.17 -17.78
C LYS A 569 56.35 22.81 -17.57
N ALA A 570 56.21 23.32 -16.35
CA ALA A 570 55.07 23.97 -15.72
C ALA A 570 54.71 25.36 -16.27
N ALA A 571 53.47 25.81 -16.02
CA ALA A 571 53.15 27.10 -15.41
C ALA A 571 51.64 27.26 -15.15
N SER A 572 51.27 27.29 -13.86
CA SER A 572 50.09 27.98 -13.30
C SER A 572 50.53 29.41 -12.88
N PRO A 573 49.75 30.24 -12.16
CA PRO A 573 48.29 30.54 -12.13
C PRO A 573 48.05 32.09 -12.04
N ILE A 574 46.83 32.54 -11.68
CA ILE A 574 46.43 33.68 -10.79
C ILE A 574 45.05 34.23 -11.23
N GLN A 575 43.96 34.03 -10.44
CA GLN A 575 43.42 34.87 -9.33
C GLN A 575 42.59 36.07 -9.86
N LYS A 576 41.42 36.42 -9.31
CA LYS A 576 40.95 36.47 -7.91
C LYS A 576 39.50 36.04 -7.75
#